data_AF-W0SF12-F1
#
_entry.id   AF-W0SF12-F1
#
_cell.length_a   1.000
_cell.length_b   1.000
_cell.length_c   1.000
_cell.angle_alpha   90.00
_cell.angle_beta   90.00
_cell.angle_gamma   90.00
#
_symmetry.space_group_name_H-M   'P 1'
#
loop_
_entity.id
_entity.type
_entity.pdbx_description
1 polymer ?
#
loop_
_entity_poly.entity_id
_entity_poly.type
_entity_poly.pdbx_seq_one_letter_code
_entity_poly.pdbx_strand_id
1 'polypeptide(L)'
;MTSETQDIESLAKQVESHPDYRVLRRLKPRTEFSVQAKGAIARGVVVDTETTGTDPSADEIIEIGMVVFEYDTATGYALRVVDTYDALEQPSHPIPPEVTQIHGITDAMVVGKRIDDQRVASMLGNVTLVVAHNAAFDRQFLERRLPIFAKVAWGCSFKEIPWSLEGYGSEKLDYILNVMGYFHEAHRAEADCLALLEVLQMPLQTTGMSAFAALTKSANVAGYRIWARNSPFDNKDRLKARGYRWAAPEKCWYLDSTEATLAADLSLLKIEGYNSKPAKVELEKLDATIRYSKRGGEREVRLI
;
A
#
# COMPACT_ATOMS: atom_id res chain seq x y z
N MET A 1 -6.25 38.60 2.73
CA MET A 1 -6.11 37.73 3.92
C MET A 1 -6.25 38.63 5.13
N THR A 2 -7.35 38.51 5.85
CA THR A 2 -7.77 39.39 6.94
C THR A 2 -6.90 39.21 8.18
N SER A 3 -6.79 40.26 9.01
CA SER A 3 -5.87 40.36 10.15
C SER A 3 -6.04 39.27 11.23
N GLU A 4 -7.18 38.58 11.28
CA GLU A 4 -7.43 37.48 12.23
C GLU A 4 -6.60 36.21 11.93
N THR A 5 -6.35 35.89 10.67
CA THR A 5 -5.54 34.70 10.31
C THR A 5 -4.04 34.86 10.64
N GLN A 6 -3.53 36.10 10.66
CA GLN A 6 -2.15 36.38 11.08
C GLN A 6 -1.96 36.16 12.59
N ASP A 7 -3.02 36.27 13.38
CA ASP A 7 -3.01 36.11 14.83
C ASP A 7 -2.89 34.62 15.23
N ILE A 8 -3.69 33.74 14.62
CA ILE A 8 -3.72 32.31 14.96
C ILE A 8 -2.41 31.57 14.62
N GLU A 9 -1.82 31.80 13.44
CA GLU A 9 -0.57 31.13 13.08
C GLU A 9 0.61 31.64 13.93
N SER A 10 0.59 32.91 14.35
CA SER A 10 1.58 33.44 15.29
C SER A 10 1.48 32.75 16.65
N LEU A 11 0.26 32.60 17.19
CA LEU A 11 0.01 31.86 18.43
C LEU A 11 0.41 30.39 18.33
N ALA A 12 0.09 29.73 17.21
CA ALA A 12 0.49 28.34 16.96
C ALA A 12 2.02 28.18 17.00
N LYS A 13 2.77 29.09 16.38
CA LYS A 13 4.25 29.10 16.43
C LYS A 13 4.81 29.34 17.83
N GLN A 14 4.15 30.19 18.63
CA GLN A 14 4.55 30.41 20.03
C GLN A 14 4.40 29.12 20.84
N VAL A 15 3.27 28.42 20.71
CA VAL A 15 3.04 27.13 21.38
C VAL A 15 4.05 26.08 20.91
N GLU A 16 4.28 25.97 19.61
CA GLU A 16 5.22 25.02 19.00
C GLU A 16 6.68 25.23 19.44
N SER A 17 7.05 26.45 19.83
CA SER A 17 8.40 26.76 20.34
C SER A 17 8.67 26.21 21.74
N HIS A 18 7.62 25.83 22.49
CA HIS A 18 7.75 25.33 23.85
C HIS A 18 7.91 23.80 23.86
N PRO A 19 8.91 23.24 24.58
CA PRO A 19 9.29 21.82 24.47
C PRO A 19 8.20 20.82 24.89
N ASP A 20 7.28 21.24 25.76
CA ASP A 20 6.18 20.39 26.25
C ASP A 20 4.95 20.33 25.31
N TYR A 21 4.97 21.06 24.19
CA TYR A 21 3.84 21.09 23.26
C TYR A 21 4.24 20.57 21.88
N ARG A 22 3.27 19.93 21.23
CA ARG A 22 3.34 19.53 19.83
C ARG A 22 2.10 20.03 19.12
N VAL A 23 2.29 20.90 18.13
CA VAL A 23 1.19 21.47 17.33
C VAL A 23 1.07 20.69 16.04
N LEU A 24 -0.10 20.11 15.79
CA LEU A 24 -0.43 19.47 14.51
C LEU A 24 -1.18 20.47 13.62
N ARG A 25 -0.88 20.44 12.32
CA ARG A 25 -1.54 21.29 11.32
C ARG A 25 -2.45 20.45 10.44
N ARG A 26 -3.58 21.00 10.03
CA ARG A 26 -4.42 20.34 9.03
C ARG A 26 -3.61 20.20 7.75
N LEU A 27 -3.50 18.98 7.23
CA LEU A 27 -2.88 18.75 5.93
C LEU A 27 -3.69 19.50 4.87
N LYS A 28 -3.00 20.35 4.09
CA LYS A 28 -3.57 20.99 2.92
C LYS A 28 -2.97 20.31 1.69
N PRO A 29 -3.73 19.48 0.97
CA PRO A 29 -3.24 18.85 -0.23
C PRO A 29 -2.68 19.88 -1.21
N ARG A 30 -1.52 19.55 -1.78
CA ARG A 30 -0.91 20.33 -2.86
C ARG A 30 -0.93 19.50 -4.14
N THR A 31 -1.16 20.19 -5.26
CA THR A 31 -1.13 19.59 -6.59
C THR A 31 0.21 19.79 -7.28
N GLU A 32 1.09 20.62 -6.72
CA GLU A 32 2.42 20.94 -7.23
C GLU A 32 3.46 20.69 -6.12
N PHE A 33 4.52 19.95 -6.44
CA PHE A 33 5.51 19.48 -5.48
C PHE A 33 6.92 19.98 -5.79
N SER A 34 7.38 19.78 -7.03
CA SER A 34 8.67 20.22 -7.55
C SER A 34 8.53 20.68 -8.99
N VAL A 35 9.26 21.73 -9.37
CA VAL A 35 9.13 22.37 -10.69
C VAL A 35 10.05 21.74 -11.74
N GLN A 36 11.07 20.98 -11.35
CA GLN A 36 12.10 20.49 -12.28
C GLN A 36 12.46 19.04 -12.06
N ALA A 37 12.13 18.20 -13.05
CA ALA A 37 12.61 16.83 -13.13
C ALA A 37 14.12 16.81 -13.40
N LYS A 38 14.84 15.93 -12.69
CA LYS A 38 16.25 15.62 -12.93
C LYS A 38 16.42 14.39 -13.83
N GLY A 39 15.45 13.47 -13.81
CA GLY A 39 15.39 12.27 -14.63
C GLY A 39 14.21 12.24 -15.62
N ALA A 40 13.89 11.03 -16.09
CA ALA A 40 12.70 10.80 -16.90
C ALA A 40 11.42 10.98 -16.05
N ILE A 41 10.31 11.31 -16.71
CA ILE A 41 9.02 11.49 -16.06
C ILE A 41 8.18 10.23 -16.31
N ALA A 42 7.62 9.68 -15.24
CA ALA A 42 6.63 8.60 -15.30
C ALA A 42 5.38 8.99 -14.50
N ARG A 43 4.32 8.18 -14.59
CA ARG A 43 3.08 8.41 -13.84
C ARG A 43 2.81 7.29 -12.86
N GLY A 44 2.56 7.68 -11.63
CA GLY A 44 2.00 6.82 -10.59
C GLY A 44 0.53 7.16 -10.38
N VAL A 45 -0.18 6.25 -9.73
CA VAL A 45 -1.49 6.55 -9.13
C VAL A 45 -1.48 6.11 -7.68
N VAL A 46 -1.92 6.98 -6.78
CA VAL A 46 -2.34 6.56 -5.44
C VAL A 46 -3.81 6.18 -5.51
N VAL A 47 -4.18 5.06 -4.91
CA VAL A 47 -5.55 4.58 -4.84
C VAL A 47 -5.90 4.14 -3.41
N ASP A 48 -7.14 4.39 -3.05
CA ASP A 48 -7.74 3.99 -1.78
C ASP A 48 -9.21 3.62 -2.02
N THR A 49 -9.76 2.73 -1.20
CA THR A 49 -11.14 2.25 -1.30
C THR A 49 -11.83 2.19 0.05
N GLU A 50 -13.06 2.70 0.09
CA GLU A 50 -14.01 2.37 1.16
C GLU A 50 -14.91 1.24 0.70
N THR A 51 -15.25 0.35 1.63
CA THR A 51 -15.93 -0.93 1.33
C THR A 51 -16.98 -1.25 2.38
N THR A 52 -17.88 -2.19 2.09
CA THR A 52 -18.90 -2.64 3.05
C THR A 52 -18.36 -3.52 4.18
N GLY A 53 -17.06 -3.86 4.17
CA GLY A 53 -16.44 -4.77 5.13
C GLY A 53 -15.00 -5.11 4.74
N THR A 54 -14.45 -6.23 5.22
CA THR A 54 -13.01 -6.55 5.02
C THR A 54 -12.74 -7.80 4.20
N ASP A 55 -13.77 -8.54 3.80
CA ASP A 55 -13.64 -9.75 3.00
C ASP A 55 -13.91 -9.43 1.51
N PRO A 56 -12.87 -9.34 0.66
CA PRO A 56 -13.05 -9.08 -0.78
C PRO A 56 -13.81 -10.19 -1.54
N SER A 57 -14.16 -11.30 -0.88
CA SER A 57 -15.05 -12.34 -1.43
C SER A 57 -16.53 -12.09 -1.15
N ALA A 58 -16.87 -11.33 -0.10
CA ALA A 58 -18.25 -11.06 0.32
C ALA A 58 -18.62 -9.58 0.25
N ASP A 59 -17.67 -8.69 0.51
CA ASP A 59 -17.86 -7.24 0.59
C ASP A 59 -17.62 -6.54 -0.75
N GLU A 60 -18.15 -5.32 -0.87
CA GLU A 60 -18.16 -4.52 -2.09
C GLU A 60 -17.53 -3.13 -1.86
N ILE A 61 -16.98 -2.56 -2.93
CA ILE A 61 -16.49 -1.17 -2.94
C ILE A 61 -17.69 -0.23 -2.93
N ILE A 62 -17.60 0.82 -2.11
CA ILE A 62 -18.59 1.90 -2.02
C ILE A 62 -18.01 3.29 -2.31
N GLU A 63 -16.69 3.45 -2.25
CA GLU A 63 -15.96 4.64 -2.70
C GLU A 63 -14.62 4.23 -3.30
N ILE A 64 -14.19 4.92 -4.36
CA ILE A 64 -12.83 4.85 -4.88
C ILE A 64 -12.24 6.25 -4.97
N GLY A 65 -11.05 6.41 -4.40
CA GLY A 65 -10.20 7.59 -4.57
C GLY A 65 -9.03 7.23 -5.48
N MET A 66 -8.73 8.07 -6.46
CA MET A 66 -7.55 7.93 -7.31
C MET A 66 -6.89 9.28 -7.52
N VAL A 67 -5.58 9.35 -7.27
CA VAL A 67 -4.75 10.54 -7.52
C VAL A 67 -3.62 10.14 -8.45
N VAL A 68 -3.71 10.55 -9.71
CA VAL A 68 -2.66 10.31 -10.70
C VAL A 68 -1.66 11.46 -10.62
N PHE A 69 -0.37 11.14 -10.55
CA PHE A 69 0.69 12.12 -10.43
C PHE A 69 1.86 11.78 -11.35
N GLU A 70 2.56 12.82 -11.80
CA GLU A 70 3.85 12.69 -12.47
C GLU A 70 4.97 12.70 -11.44
N TYR A 71 5.99 11.87 -11.64
CA TYR A 71 7.16 11.80 -10.77
C TYR A 71 8.45 11.66 -11.57
N ASP A 72 9.55 12.12 -10.98
CA ASP A 72 10.90 11.93 -11.50
C ASP A 72 11.41 10.53 -11.16
N THR A 73 11.66 9.71 -12.17
CA THR A 73 12.09 8.31 -11.97
C THR A 73 13.45 8.17 -11.31
N ALA A 74 14.30 9.20 -11.34
CA ALA A 74 15.61 9.16 -10.70
C ALA A 74 15.55 9.48 -9.21
N THR A 75 14.62 10.34 -8.80
CA THR A 75 14.54 10.84 -7.41
C THR A 75 13.34 10.32 -6.63
N GLY A 76 12.30 9.85 -7.32
CA GLY A 76 11.03 9.44 -6.74
C GLY A 76 10.21 10.59 -6.15
N TYR A 77 10.55 11.85 -6.42
CA TYR A 77 9.68 12.95 -6.03
C TYR A 77 8.55 13.13 -7.03
N ALA A 78 7.34 13.33 -6.54
CA ALA A 78 6.26 13.84 -7.36
C ALA A 78 6.61 15.23 -7.88
N LEU A 79 6.12 15.53 -9.08
CA LEU A 79 6.22 16.83 -9.73
C LEU A 79 4.90 17.55 -9.55
N ARG A 80 3.81 16.91 -10.01
CA ARG A 80 2.45 17.44 -9.94
C ARG A 80 1.40 16.33 -9.98
N VAL A 81 0.23 16.62 -9.42
CA VAL A 81 -1.00 15.86 -9.66
C VAL A 81 -1.50 16.19 -11.06
N VAL A 82 -1.80 15.17 -11.85
CA VAL A 82 -2.29 15.34 -13.23
C VAL A 82 -3.78 15.08 -13.36
N ASP A 83 -4.35 14.27 -12.48
CA ASP A 83 -5.76 13.91 -12.51
C ASP A 83 -6.20 13.37 -11.14
N THR A 84 -7.44 13.65 -10.74
CA THR A 84 -8.07 13.02 -9.57
C THR A 84 -9.43 12.44 -9.93
N TYR A 85 -9.85 11.41 -9.20
CA TYR A 85 -11.15 10.79 -9.35
C TYR A 85 -11.64 10.31 -7.99
N ASP A 86 -12.80 10.81 -7.59
CA ASP A 86 -13.55 10.41 -6.41
C ASP A 86 -14.94 9.97 -6.87
N ALA A 87 -15.31 8.73 -6.56
CA ALA A 87 -16.59 8.19 -6.98
C ALA A 87 -17.15 7.19 -5.98
N LEU A 88 -18.44 7.36 -5.69
CA LEU A 88 -19.23 6.42 -4.92
C LEU A 88 -19.79 5.30 -5.83
N GLU A 89 -20.05 4.13 -5.23
CA GLU A 89 -20.74 3.02 -5.87
C GLU A 89 -21.82 2.45 -4.94
N GLN A 90 -23.01 2.20 -5.49
CA GLN A 90 -24.07 1.52 -4.76
C GLN A 90 -23.72 0.04 -4.57
N PRO A 91 -23.60 -0.47 -3.33
CA PRO A 91 -23.43 -1.89 -3.08
C PRO A 91 -24.74 -2.66 -3.31
N SER A 92 -24.67 -3.98 -3.41
CA SER A 92 -25.83 -4.87 -3.57
C SER A 92 -26.61 -5.08 -2.26
N HIS A 93 -25.98 -4.81 -1.12
CA HIS A 93 -26.55 -4.93 0.22
C HIS A 93 -26.36 -3.63 1.02
N PRO A 94 -27.23 -3.35 2.02
CA PRO A 94 -27.08 -2.17 2.85
C PRO A 94 -25.71 -2.10 3.53
N ILE A 95 -25.14 -0.90 3.63
CA ILE A 95 -23.86 -0.68 4.29
C ILE A 95 -24.01 -0.96 5.81
N PRO A 96 -23.19 -1.84 6.40
CA PRO A 96 -23.28 -2.10 7.83
C PRO A 96 -23.07 -0.83 8.68
N PRO A 97 -23.86 -0.60 9.76
CA PRO A 97 -23.74 0.60 10.58
C PRO A 97 -22.35 0.81 11.19
N GLU A 98 -21.66 -0.25 11.57
CA GLU A 98 -20.31 -0.22 12.10
C GLU A 98 -19.28 0.26 11.07
N VAL A 99 -19.50 0.00 9.78
CA VAL A 99 -18.63 0.46 8.69
C VAL A 99 -18.95 1.92 8.36
N THR A 100 -20.24 2.28 8.34
CA THR A 100 -20.69 3.68 8.24
C THR A 100 -20.07 4.58 9.32
N GLN A 101 -19.83 4.07 10.54
CA GLN A 101 -19.17 4.83 11.62
C GLN A 101 -17.69 5.14 11.35
N ILE A 102 -17.04 4.40 10.46
CA ILE A 102 -15.63 4.57 10.11
C ILE A 102 -15.49 5.66 9.05
N HIS A 103 -16.16 5.49 7.90
CA HIS A 103 -15.99 6.36 6.72
C HIS A 103 -17.12 7.38 6.52
N GLY A 104 -18.22 7.28 7.27
CA GLY A 104 -19.34 8.23 7.21
C GLY A 104 -20.22 8.14 5.95
N ILE A 105 -20.02 7.15 5.10
CA ILE A 105 -20.80 6.94 3.85
C ILE A 105 -22.06 6.18 4.21
N THR A 106 -23.21 6.75 3.87
CA THR A 106 -24.52 6.14 4.14
C THR A 106 -25.14 5.55 2.87
N ASP A 107 -26.09 4.62 3.01
CA ASP A 107 -26.85 4.08 1.88
C ASP A 107 -27.44 5.19 1.00
N ALA A 108 -27.93 6.27 1.62
CA ALA A 108 -28.50 7.42 0.92
C ALA A 108 -27.50 8.15 0.01
N MET A 109 -26.21 8.16 0.35
CA MET A 109 -25.16 8.80 -0.46
C MET A 109 -24.83 7.99 -1.71
N VAL A 110 -24.92 6.66 -1.62
CA VAL A 110 -24.52 5.74 -2.69
C VAL A 110 -25.67 5.36 -3.62
N VAL A 111 -26.94 5.64 -3.29
CA VAL A 111 -28.09 5.29 -4.15
C VAL A 111 -27.90 5.80 -5.58
N GLY A 112 -27.96 4.88 -6.54
CA GLY A 112 -27.85 5.12 -7.98
C GLY A 112 -26.45 5.50 -8.45
N LYS A 113 -25.44 5.48 -7.57
CA LYS A 113 -24.05 5.79 -7.92
C LYS A 113 -23.36 4.56 -8.51
N ARG A 114 -22.45 4.81 -9.43
CA ARG A 114 -21.64 3.78 -10.08
C ARG A 114 -20.30 4.37 -10.49
N ILE A 115 -19.24 3.61 -10.26
CA ILE A 115 -17.91 3.94 -10.76
C ILE A 115 -17.89 3.84 -12.29
N ASP A 116 -17.26 4.82 -12.94
CA ASP A 116 -17.07 4.83 -14.39
C ASP A 116 -15.84 4.00 -14.77
N ASP A 117 -16.09 2.75 -15.13
CA ASP A 117 -15.06 1.79 -15.56
C ASP A 117 -14.18 2.32 -16.71
N GLN A 118 -14.75 3.10 -17.66
CA GLN A 118 -13.98 3.65 -18.78
C GLN A 118 -13.07 4.79 -18.33
N ARG A 119 -13.55 5.65 -17.43
CA ARG A 119 -12.75 6.71 -16.82
C ARG A 119 -11.56 6.15 -16.05
N VAL A 120 -11.79 5.12 -15.21
CA VAL A 120 -10.72 4.45 -14.46
C VAL A 120 -9.69 3.84 -15.42
N ALA A 121 -10.13 3.13 -16.45
CA ALA A 121 -9.22 2.54 -17.44
C ALA A 121 -8.40 3.60 -18.18
N SER A 122 -9.00 4.74 -18.54
CA SER A 122 -8.31 5.86 -19.17
C SER A 122 -7.25 6.48 -18.25
N MET A 123 -7.54 6.63 -16.95
CA MET A 123 -6.58 7.18 -15.99
C MET A 123 -5.35 6.27 -15.82
N LEU A 124 -5.55 4.95 -15.85
CA LEU A 124 -4.47 3.97 -15.72
C LEU A 124 -3.65 3.76 -17.00
N GLY A 125 -4.11 4.24 -18.16
CA GLY A 125 -3.50 3.93 -19.47
C GLY A 125 -2.01 4.26 -19.59
N ASN A 126 -1.52 5.28 -18.87
CA ASN A 126 -0.11 5.69 -18.85
C ASN A 126 0.54 5.55 -17.47
N VAL A 127 -0.11 4.87 -16.53
CA VAL A 127 0.38 4.67 -15.17
C VAL A 127 1.30 3.44 -15.14
N THR A 128 2.49 3.63 -14.59
CA THR A 128 3.49 2.55 -14.45
C THR A 128 3.42 1.84 -13.10
N LEU A 129 2.82 2.49 -12.09
CA LEU A 129 2.73 1.96 -10.73
C LEU A 129 1.47 2.46 -10.03
N VAL A 130 0.72 1.52 -9.44
CA VAL A 130 -0.38 1.78 -8.50
C VAL A 130 0.18 1.68 -7.07
N VAL A 131 -0.17 2.62 -6.20
CA VAL A 131 0.22 2.59 -4.79
C VAL A 131 -1.01 2.71 -3.91
N ALA A 132 -1.08 1.86 -2.89
CA ALA A 132 -2.09 1.96 -1.85
C ALA A 132 -1.46 1.78 -0.46
N HIS A 133 -2.09 2.39 0.55
CA HIS A 133 -1.67 2.29 1.93
C HIS A 133 -2.25 1.01 2.57
N ASN A 134 -1.56 -0.11 2.34
CA ASN A 134 -2.03 -1.50 2.55
C ASN A 134 -2.64 -2.14 1.30
N ALA A 135 -1.90 -2.12 0.18
CA ALA A 135 -2.33 -2.67 -1.10
C ALA A 135 -2.88 -4.10 -1.08
N ALA A 136 -2.57 -4.93 -0.07
CA ALA A 136 -3.20 -6.25 0.07
C ALA A 136 -4.71 -6.19 0.30
N PHE A 137 -5.23 -5.05 0.77
CA PHE A 137 -6.65 -4.77 0.90
C PHE A 137 -7.22 -4.28 -0.43
N ASP A 138 -6.86 -3.07 -0.86
CA ASP A 138 -7.44 -2.38 -2.02
C ASP A 138 -7.32 -3.20 -3.30
N ARG A 139 -6.14 -3.79 -3.55
CA ARG A 139 -5.89 -4.53 -4.79
C ARG A 139 -6.86 -5.69 -4.97
N GLN A 140 -7.24 -6.38 -3.89
CA GLN A 140 -8.12 -7.54 -3.98
C GLN A 140 -9.55 -7.13 -4.36
N PHE A 141 -10.05 -6.03 -3.80
CA PHE A 141 -11.34 -5.46 -4.17
C PHE A 141 -11.33 -4.90 -5.59
N LEU A 142 -10.32 -4.09 -5.92
CA LEU A 142 -10.21 -3.42 -7.21
C LEU A 142 -10.01 -4.39 -8.36
N GLU A 143 -9.18 -5.43 -8.24
CA GLU A 143 -9.01 -6.40 -9.32
C GLU A 143 -10.28 -7.21 -9.59
N ARG A 144 -11.10 -7.44 -8.55
CA ARG A 144 -12.41 -8.10 -8.69
C ARG A 144 -13.42 -7.20 -9.39
N ARG A 145 -13.51 -5.92 -9.00
CA ARG A 145 -14.51 -4.97 -9.53
C ARG A 145 -14.09 -4.33 -10.86
N LEU A 146 -12.80 -4.11 -11.06
CA LEU A 146 -12.19 -3.36 -12.17
C LEU A 146 -10.93 -4.12 -12.67
N PRO A 147 -11.07 -5.09 -13.60
CA PRO A 147 -9.98 -5.97 -14.03
C PRO A 147 -8.75 -5.28 -14.63
N ILE A 148 -8.84 -3.97 -14.97
CA ILE A 148 -7.69 -3.19 -15.45
C ILE A 148 -6.56 -3.11 -14.41
N PHE A 149 -6.88 -3.08 -13.11
CA PHE A 149 -5.89 -3.06 -12.03
C PHE A 149 -5.00 -4.30 -11.98
N ALA A 150 -5.43 -5.40 -12.60
CA ALA A 150 -4.64 -6.62 -12.72
C ALA A 150 -3.41 -6.49 -13.61
N LYS A 151 -3.41 -5.48 -14.51
CA LYS A 151 -2.40 -5.33 -15.57
C LYS A 151 -1.29 -4.35 -15.23
N VAL A 152 -1.38 -3.68 -14.08
CA VAL A 152 -0.43 -2.64 -13.66
C VAL A 152 0.39 -3.16 -12.48
N ALA A 153 1.62 -2.68 -12.34
CA ALA A 153 2.43 -2.95 -11.18
C ALA A 153 1.83 -2.27 -9.93
N TRP A 154 2.00 -2.89 -8.77
CA TRP A 154 1.56 -2.37 -7.48
C TRP A 154 2.71 -2.23 -6.50
N GLY A 155 2.64 -1.19 -5.67
CA GLY A 155 3.45 -1.02 -4.48
C GLY A 155 2.60 -0.75 -3.25
N CYS A 156 3.16 -1.02 -2.08
CA CYS A 156 2.46 -0.92 -0.80
C CYS A 156 3.26 -0.08 0.16
N SER A 157 2.80 1.15 0.43
CA SER A 157 3.51 2.03 1.37
C SER A 157 3.56 1.47 2.78
N PHE A 158 2.59 0.66 3.19
CA PHE A 158 2.57 0.04 4.50
C PHE A 158 3.66 -1.03 4.68
N LYS A 159 3.98 -1.80 3.63
CA LYS A 159 4.87 -2.97 3.73
C LYS A 159 6.27 -2.74 3.16
N GLU A 160 6.39 -1.88 2.16
CA GLU A 160 7.62 -1.75 1.38
C GLU A 160 8.49 -0.59 1.81
N ILE A 161 7.96 0.31 2.63
CA ILE A 161 8.72 1.39 3.26
C ILE A 161 9.09 0.92 4.68
N PRO A 162 10.37 0.96 5.07
CA PRO A 162 10.84 0.40 6.33
C PRO A 162 10.60 1.36 7.51
N TRP A 163 9.34 1.75 7.75
CA TRP A 163 8.94 2.77 8.73
C TRP A 163 9.60 2.64 10.10
N SER A 164 9.72 1.43 10.64
CA SER A 164 10.36 1.18 11.94
C SER A 164 11.85 1.53 11.96
N LEU A 165 12.58 1.29 10.86
CA LEU A 165 13.98 1.71 10.71
C LEU A 165 14.10 3.24 10.54
N GLU A 166 13.03 3.88 10.10
CA GLU A 166 12.92 5.34 9.94
C GLU A 166 12.41 6.04 11.22
N GLY A 167 12.27 5.31 12.32
CA GLY A 167 11.88 5.85 13.63
C GLY A 167 10.37 5.95 13.88
N TYR A 168 9.54 5.32 13.05
CA TYR A 168 8.08 5.30 13.22
C TYR A 168 7.64 4.09 14.03
N GLY A 169 6.87 4.31 15.10
CA GLY A 169 6.32 3.24 15.95
C GLY A 169 5.09 2.52 15.39
N SER A 170 4.54 3.00 14.26
CA SER A 170 3.41 2.38 13.56
C SER A 170 3.42 2.80 12.09
N GLU A 171 2.95 1.91 11.23
CA GLU A 171 2.82 2.14 9.80
C GLU A 171 1.46 2.72 9.40
N LYS A 172 0.53 2.93 10.34
CA LYS A 172 -0.79 3.52 10.05
C LYS A 172 -0.63 4.93 9.48
N LEU A 173 -1.38 5.25 8.42
CA LEU A 173 -1.31 6.54 7.72
C LEU A 173 -1.45 7.73 8.68
N ASP A 174 -2.49 7.74 9.52
CA ASP A 174 -2.72 8.76 10.53
C ASP A 174 -1.55 8.93 11.50
N TYR A 175 -0.92 7.82 11.90
CA TYR A 175 0.23 7.87 12.79
C TYR A 175 1.42 8.53 12.09
N ILE A 176 1.69 8.15 10.84
CA ILE A 176 2.78 8.72 10.05
C ILE A 176 2.55 10.22 9.85
N LEU A 177 1.33 10.65 9.48
CA LEU A 177 0.97 12.05 9.34
C LEU A 177 1.13 12.83 10.65
N ASN A 178 0.64 12.27 11.76
CA ASN A 178 0.81 12.88 13.09
C ASN A 178 2.29 13.06 13.42
N VAL A 179 3.13 12.06 13.12
CA VAL A 179 4.59 12.14 13.29
C VAL A 179 5.20 13.23 12.39
N MET A 180 4.67 13.44 11.19
CA MET A 180 5.06 14.53 10.28
C MET A 180 4.50 15.91 10.68
N GLY A 181 3.68 16.00 11.74
CA GLY A 181 3.09 17.26 12.22
C GLY A 181 1.75 17.60 11.56
N TYR A 182 1.09 16.63 10.95
CA TYR A 182 -0.18 16.80 10.25
C TYR A 182 -1.32 15.98 10.83
N PHE A 183 -2.55 16.47 10.65
CA PHE A 183 -3.78 15.68 10.78
C PHE A 183 -4.65 15.89 9.53
N HIS A 184 -5.50 14.93 9.19
CA HIS A 184 -6.51 15.07 8.14
C HIS A 184 -7.83 14.42 8.56
N GLU A 185 -8.87 14.61 7.75
CA GLU A 185 -10.10 13.84 7.87
C GLU A 185 -9.87 12.50 7.16
N ALA A 186 -9.58 11.47 7.95
CA ALA A 186 -9.38 10.11 7.47
C ALA A 186 -10.69 9.48 6.97
N HIS A 187 -10.55 8.40 6.20
CA HIS A 187 -11.67 7.56 5.72
C HIS A 187 -12.57 8.24 4.69
N ARG A 188 -11.96 9.10 3.86
CA ARG A 188 -12.49 9.50 2.56
C ARG A 188 -11.43 9.20 1.53
N ALA A 189 -11.77 8.38 0.54
CA ALA A 189 -10.75 7.72 -0.28
C ALA A 189 -9.83 8.73 -1.03
N GLU A 190 -10.37 9.82 -1.58
CA GLU A 190 -9.54 10.86 -2.22
C GLU A 190 -8.63 11.59 -1.22
N ALA A 191 -9.13 11.89 -0.02
CA ALA A 191 -8.36 12.57 1.02
C ALA A 191 -7.19 11.70 1.49
N ASP A 192 -7.43 10.41 1.67
CA ASP A 192 -6.41 9.43 2.05
C ASP A 192 -5.36 9.25 0.94
N CYS A 193 -5.78 9.27 -0.33
CA CYS A 193 -4.86 9.27 -1.48
C CYS A 193 -3.93 10.49 -1.49
N LEU A 194 -4.49 11.69 -1.29
CA LEU A 194 -3.72 12.94 -1.24
C LEU A 194 -2.78 12.98 -0.04
N ALA A 195 -3.25 12.48 1.11
CA ALA A 195 -2.45 12.39 2.32
C ALA A 195 -1.28 11.41 2.16
N LEU A 196 -1.54 10.24 1.57
CA LEU A 196 -0.50 9.28 1.25
C LEU A 196 0.50 9.87 0.24
N LEU A 197 0.05 10.60 -0.79
CA LEU A 197 0.96 11.24 -1.73
C LEU A 197 1.92 12.23 -1.05
N GLU A 198 1.47 12.95 -0.03
CA GLU A 198 2.33 13.84 0.77
C GLU A 198 3.34 13.03 1.60
N VAL A 199 2.90 11.96 2.28
CA VAL A 199 3.77 11.04 3.03
C VAL A 199 4.87 10.47 2.12
N LEU A 200 4.51 10.12 0.89
CA LEU A 200 5.41 9.56 -0.11
C LEU A 200 6.52 10.54 -0.55
N GLN A 201 6.37 11.85 -0.31
CA GLN A 201 7.41 12.85 -0.57
C GLN A 201 8.42 12.99 0.57
N MET A 202 8.18 12.37 1.72
CA MET A 202 9.07 12.52 2.87
C MET A 202 10.45 11.90 2.57
N PRO A 203 11.56 12.62 2.81
CA PRO A 203 12.89 12.00 2.79
C PRO A 203 13.04 11.06 3.99
N LEU A 204 13.47 9.83 3.72
CA LEU A 204 13.81 8.83 4.73
C LEU A 204 15.09 9.26 5.47
N GLN A 205 15.11 9.09 6.79
CA GLN A 205 16.22 9.50 7.65
C GLN A 205 17.48 8.68 7.36
N THR A 206 17.32 7.39 7.05
CA THR A 206 18.47 6.49 6.88
C THR A 206 19.17 6.65 5.53
N THR A 207 18.43 6.99 4.48
CA THR A 207 18.94 7.02 3.09
C THR A 207 18.90 8.40 2.43
N GLY A 208 18.11 9.34 2.96
CA GLY A 208 17.84 10.64 2.33
C GLY A 208 16.96 10.58 1.07
N MET A 209 16.59 9.39 0.60
CA MET A 209 15.69 9.20 -0.54
C MET A 209 14.25 9.49 -0.14
N SER A 210 13.38 9.90 -1.08
CA SER A 210 11.95 9.99 -0.77
C SER A 210 11.38 8.62 -0.42
N ALA A 211 10.34 8.59 0.39
CA ALA A 211 9.63 7.37 0.75
C ALA A 211 9.08 6.66 -0.50
N PHE A 212 8.63 7.41 -1.51
CA PHE A 212 8.25 6.86 -2.81
C PHE A 212 9.44 6.25 -3.58
N ALA A 213 10.62 6.84 -3.52
CA ALA A 213 11.81 6.27 -4.15
C ALA A 213 12.20 4.92 -3.51
N ALA A 214 12.07 4.80 -2.18
CA ALA A 214 12.25 3.51 -1.50
C ALA A 214 11.20 2.47 -1.94
N LEU A 215 9.93 2.89 -2.02
CA LEU A 215 8.82 2.05 -2.48
C LEU A 215 9.03 1.58 -3.92
N THR A 216 9.31 2.48 -4.87
CA THR A 216 9.55 2.14 -6.28
C THR A 216 10.75 1.20 -6.45
N LYS A 217 11.82 1.41 -5.67
CA LYS A 217 12.97 0.47 -5.63
C LYS A 217 12.54 -0.92 -5.16
N SER A 218 11.71 -1.02 -4.13
CA SER A 218 11.15 -2.29 -3.65
C SER A 218 10.21 -2.93 -4.69
N ALA A 219 9.36 -2.13 -5.35
CA ALA A 219 8.45 -2.58 -6.40
C ALA A 219 9.19 -3.21 -7.59
N ASN A 220 10.38 -2.69 -7.92
CA ASN A 220 11.21 -3.19 -9.02
C ASN A 220 12.00 -4.48 -8.70
N VAL A 221 11.99 -4.95 -7.46
CA VAL A 221 12.66 -6.20 -7.06
C VAL A 221 11.60 -7.28 -6.86
N ALA A 222 11.77 -8.42 -7.54
CA ALA A 222 10.90 -9.57 -7.34
C ALA A 222 11.18 -10.25 -5.98
N GLY A 223 10.12 -10.60 -5.28
CA GLY A 223 10.17 -11.53 -4.16
C GLY A 223 9.87 -12.96 -4.59
N TYR A 224 9.95 -13.89 -3.65
CA TYR A 224 9.62 -15.29 -3.88
C TYR A 224 8.81 -15.84 -2.73
N ARG A 225 7.79 -16.64 -3.02
CA ARG A 225 7.14 -17.49 -2.04
C ARG A 225 7.70 -18.90 -2.14
N ILE A 226 8.26 -19.38 -1.03
CA ILE A 226 8.75 -20.73 -0.88
C ILE A 226 7.63 -21.58 -0.32
N TRP A 227 7.11 -22.51 -1.12
CA TRP A 227 6.09 -23.47 -0.70
C TRP A 227 6.77 -24.76 -0.19
N ALA A 228 6.68 -24.99 1.11
CA ALA A 228 7.21 -26.18 1.78
C ALA A 228 6.22 -27.36 1.68
N ARG A 229 6.00 -27.84 0.45
CA ARG A 229 5.11 -28.97 0.14
C ARG A 229 5.61 -30.26 0.79
N ASN A 230 4.72 -31.00 1.44
CA ASN A 230 5.04 -32.30 2.08
C ASN A 230 6.11 -32.21 3.18
N SER A 231 6.33 -31.04 3.80
CA SER A 231 7.15 -30.96 5.02
C SER A 231 6.56 -31.87 6.11
N PRO A 232 7.36 -32.69 6.80
CA PRO A 232 6.89 -33.52 7.91
C PRO A 232 6.13 -32.71 8.96
N PHE A 233 5.01 -33.26 9.45
CA PHE A 233 4.14 -32.59 10.42
C PHE A 233 4.88 -32.17 11.70
N ASP A 234 5.81 -33.01 12.18
CA ASP A 234 6.59 -32.77 13.39
C ASP A 234 7.51 -31.53 13.29
N ASN A 235 7.77 -31.03 12.08
CA ASN A 235 8.60 -29.85 11.86
C ASN A 235 7.81 -28.53 11.92
N LYS A 236 6.48 -28.57 12.13
CA LYS A 236 5.60 -27.39 12.12
C LYS A 236 6.05 -26.27 13.06
N ASP A 237 6.52 -26.61 14.26
CA ASP A 237 6.87 -25.61 15.27
C ASP A 237 8.19 -24.90 14.91
N ARG A 238 9.12 -25.63 14.27
CA ARG A 238 10.36 -25.08 13.73
C ARG A 238 10.07 -24.13 12.56
N LEU A 239 9.23 -24.56 11.62
CA LEU A 239 8.79 -23.72 10.50
C LEU A 239 8.08 -22.45 11.00
N LYS A 240 7.16 -22.57 11.94
CA LYS A 240 6.46 -21.43 12.54
C LYS A 240 7.42 -20.46 13.23
N ALA A 241 8.42 -20.97 13.98
CA ALA A 241 9.44 -20.13 14.61
C ALA A 241 10.32 -19.36 13.60
N ARG A 242 10.44 -19.88 12.37
CA ARG A 242 11.11 -19.22 11.24
C ARG A 242 10.21 -18.28 10.43
N GLY A 243 8.98 -18.05 10.89
CA GLY A 243 8.05 -17.15 10.23
C GLY A 243 7.26 -17.76 9.07
N TYR A 244 7.36 -19.08 8.85
CA TYR A 244 6.47 -19.74 7.90
C TYR A 244 5.02 -19.65 8.36
N ARG A 245 4.11 -19.55 7.40
CA ARG A 245 2.66 -19.48 7.61
C ARG A 245 2.00 -20.68 6.96
N TRP A 246 0.93 -21.17 7.59
CA TRP A 246 0.13 -22.26 7.03
C TRP A 246 -0.86 -21.73 6.01
N ALA A 247 -0.81 -22.22 4.78
CA ALA A 247 -1.81 -21.95 3.76
C ALA A 247 -2.84 -23.08 3.76
N ALA A 248 -4.02 -22.83 4.35
CA ALA A 248 -5.07 -23.85 4.44
C ALA A 248 -5.55 -24.40 3.08
N PRO A 249 -5.76 -23.57 2.03
CA PRO A 249 -6.17 -24.08 0.72
C PRO A 249 -5.13 -24.99 0.07
N GLU A 250 -3.85 -24.67 0.24
CA GLU A 250 -2.71 -25.40 -0.35
C GLU A 250 -2.21 -26.55 0.54
N LYS A 251 -2.69 -26.60 1.78
CA LYS A 251 -2.31 -27.56 2.82
C LYS A 251 -0.79 -27.68 2.98
N CYS A 252 -0.09 -26.55 2.97
CA CYS A 252 1.36 -26.51 3.18
C CYS A 252 1.80 -25.22 3.86
N TRP A 253 3.02 -25.25 4.38
CA TRP A 253 3.69 -24.06 4.91
C TRP A 253 4.30 -23.24 3.78
N TYR A 254 4.34 -21.91 3.95
CA TYR A 254 5.03 -21.03 3.03
C TYR A 254 5.79 -19.92 3.75
N LEU A 255 6.82 -19.40 3.10
CA LEU A 255 7.59 -18.23 3.53
C LEU A 255 7.77 -17.29 2.33
N ASP A 256 7.50 -16.01 2.53
CA ASP A 256 7.82 -14.97 1.55
C ASP A 256 9.26 -14.49 1.81
N SER A 257 10.08 -14.51 0.76
CA SER A 257 11.52 -14.27 0.76
C SER A 257 11.88 -13.23 -0.31
N THR A 258 13.09 -12.68 -0.21
CA THR A 258 13.67 -11.78 -1.20
C THR A 258 14.72 -12.51 -2.01
N GLU A 259 15.09 -12.00 -3.19
CA GLU A 259 16.24 -12.53 -3.95
C GLU A 259 17.51 -12.64 -3.07
N ALA A 260 17.75 -11.66 -2.19
CA ALA A 260 18.92 -11.63 -1.33
C ALA A 260 18.91 -12.71 -0.22
N THR A 261 17.73 -13.12 0.25
CA THR A 261 17.59 -14.07 1.36
C THR A 261 17.23 -15.49 0.90
N LEU A 262 16.78 -15.66 -0.36
CA LEU A 262 16.24 -16.90 -0.91
C LEU A 262 17.16 -18.11 -0.69
N ALA A 263 18.46 -17.98 -0.96
CA ALA A 263 19.42 -19.07 -0.80
C ALA A 263 19.56 -19.52 0.67
N ALA A 264 19.57 -18.56 1.60
CA ALA A 264 19.64 -18.84 3.03
C ALA A 264 18.34 -19.49 3.53
N ASP A 265 17.20 -18.97 3.09
CA ASP A 265 15.87 -19.50 3.46
C ASP A 265 15.67 -20.94 2.96
N LEU A 266 16.10 -21.24 1.72
CA LEU A 266 16.07 -22.59 1.18
C LEU A 266 16.99 -23.56 1.93
N SER A 267 18.18 -23.10 2.31
CA SER A 267 19.12 -23.90 3.10
C SER A 267 18.54 -24.23 4.48
N LEU A 268 17.94 -23.25 5.14
CA LEU A 268 17.27 -23.43 6.43
C LEU A 268 16.04 -24.34 6.32
N LEU A 269 15.25 -24.20 5.25
CA LEU A 269 14.10 -25.06 5.00
C LEU A 269 14.53 -26.53 4.84
N LYS A 270 15.63 -26.80 4.15
CA LYS A 270 16.16 -28.17 4.05
C LYS A 270 16.49 -28.74 5.43
N ILE A 271 17.21 -27.98 6.26
CA ILE A 271 17.67 -28.41 7.58
C ILE A 271 16.50 -28.62 8.54
N GLU A 272 15.64 -27.60 8.68
CA GLU A 272 14.61 -27.57 9.71
C GLU A 272 13.25 -28.07 9.25
N GLY A 273 12.92 -27.85 7.97
CA GLY A 273 11.66 -28.27 7.37
C GLY A 273 11.70 -29.70 6.84
N TYR A 274 12.86 -30.21 6.42
CA TYR A 274 12.99 -31.56 5.84
C TYR A 274 14.05 -32.44 6.52
N ASN A 275 14.56 -32.05 7.69
CA ASN A 275 15.54 -32.83 8.46
C ASN A 275 16.81 -33.15 7.63
N SER A 276 17.27 -32.18 6.84
CA SER A 276 18.40 -32.29 5.90
C SER A 276 18.22 -33.32 4.77
N LYS A 277 17.02 -33.91 4.61
CA LYS A 277 16.72 -34.82 3.50
C LYS A 277 16.47 -34.03 2.22
N PRO A 278 16.81 -34.59 1.04
CA PRO A 278 16.46 -33.97 -0.25
C PRO A 278 14.94 -33.76 -0.35
N ALA A 279 14.53 -32.57 -0.78
CA ALA A 279 13.12 -32.23 -0.91
C ALA A 279 12.85 -31.40 -2.17
N LYS A 280 11.71 -31.65 -2.81
CA LYS A 280 11.20 -30.78 -3.88
C LYS A 280 10.38 -29.68 -3.24
N VAL A 281 10.78 -28.43 -3.48
CA VAL A 281 10.05 -27.24 -3.06
C VAL A 281 9.59 -26.47 -4.29
N GLU A 282 8.46 -25.79 -4.14
CA GLU A 282 7.88 -24.96 -5.19
C GLU A 282 8.19 -23.49 -4.85
N LEU A 283 8.78 -22.77 -5.81
CA LEU A 283 9.05 -21.34 -5.72
C LEU A 283 8.06 -20.62 -6.61
N GLU A 284 7.36 -19.66 -6.05
CA GLU A 284 6.45 -18.79 -6.78
C GLU A 284 7.04 -17.38 -6.83
N LYS A 285 7.23 -16.83 -8.02
CA LYS A 285 7.75 -15.48 -8.21
C LYS A 285 6.68 -14.44 -7.88
N LEU A 286 7.03 -13.50 -7.01
CA LEU A 286 6.16 -12.41 -6.56
C LEU A 286 6.74 -11.06 -7.01
N ASP A 287 6.50 -10.67 -8.26
CA ASP A 287 6.83 -9.32 -8.74
C ASP A 287 5.70 -8.30 -8.44
N ALA A 288 5.87 -7.04 -8.82
CA ALA A 288 4.87 -6.00 -8.56
C ALA A 288 3.52 -6.24 -9.28
N THR A 289 3.45 -7.08 -10.32
CA THR A 289 2.19 -7.44 -10.99
C THR A 289 1.46 -8.58 -10.28
N ILE A 290 2.13 -9.30 -9.37
CA ILE A 290 1.57 -10.44 -8.61
C ILE A 290 1.42 -10.13 -7.12
N ARG A 291 2.36 -9.43 -6.50
CA ARG A 291 2.32 -9.08 -5.06
C ARG A 291 0.98 -8.46 -4.68
N TYR A 292 0.44 -8.83 -3.52
CA TYR A 292 -0.85 -8.31 -3.03
C TYR A 292 -2.09 -8.72 -3.84
N SER A 293 -1.95 -9.49 -4.93
CA SER A 293 -3.08 -10.07 -5.67
C SER A 293 -3.49 -11.43 -5.09
N LYS A 294 -4.73 -11.86 -5.37
CA LYS A 294 -5.15 -13.26 -5.21
C LYS A 294 -4.62 -14.17 -6.34
N ARG A 295 -4.12 -13.61 -7.44
CA ARG A 295 -3.51 -14.38 -8.52
C ARG A 295 -2.17 -14.96 -8.07
N GLY A 296 -1.89 -16.17 -8.52
CA GLY A 296 -0.58 -16.79 -8.37
C GLY A 296 0.43 -16.26 -9.37
N GLY A 297 1.70 -16.30 -8.98
CA GLY A 297 2.82 -15.99 -9.85
C GLY A 297 3.31 -17.22 -10.63
N GLU A 298 4.33 -17.01 -11.45
CA GLU A 298 5.03 -18.11 -12.11
C GLU A 298 5.66 -19.03 -11.06
N ARG A 299 5.47 -20.34 -11.22
CA ARG A 299 5.92 -21.37 -10.28
C ARG A 299 6.96 -22.26 -10.92
N GLU A 300 8.04 -22.51 -10.20
CA GLU A 300 9.06 -23.49 -10.55
C GLU A 300 9.33 -24.45 -9.39
N VAL A 301 9.75 -25.67 -9.71
CA VAL A 301 10.13 -26.66 -8.70
C VAL A 301 11.64 -26.73 -8.60
N ARG A 302 12.17 -26.58 -7.39
CA ARG A 302 13.60 -26.76 -7.08
C ARG A 302 13.81 -27.95 -6.16
N LEU A 303 14.91 -28.66 -6.37
CA LEU A 303 15.40 -29.66 -5.42
C LEU A 303 16.35 -28.95 -4.46
N ILE A 304 16.07 -29.05 -3.15
CA ILE A 304 16.93 -28.53 -2.08
C ILE A 304 17.55 -29.65 -1.28
#